data_AF-A0A120MY01-F1
#
_entry.id   AF-A0A120MY01-F1
#
_cell.length_a   1.000
_cell.length_b   1.000
_cell.length_c   1.000
_cell.angle_alpha   90.00
_cell.angle_beta   90.00
_cell.angle_gamma   90.00
#
_symmetry.space_group_name_H-M   'P 1'
#
loop_
_entity.id
_entity.type
_entity.pdbx_description
1 polymer ?
#
loop_
_entity_poly.entity_id
_entity_poly.type
_entity_poly.pdbx_seq_one_letter_code
_entity_poly.pdbx_strand_id
1 'polypeptide(L)'
;MEEELPAENSIREPKPAIEPIPEVYVLRGWKEYAGESLLIIFSVLLALILTEYINYLHDQKDTNELISNIRNEMITNRKHEAEQYAYQLKVLKSIDSALASPEMQKKIVANGEFHLNYIAPQGILYRYFDDAAWEVAKSHNIASKVDIKTIYMLTHIYADQEKVAKIEDEVAKVIFSPESRKPENVRTTLILIRDNYKGWAVDRAAGLLYQYDEAIKALDK
;
A
#
# COMPACT_ATOMS: atom_id res chain seq x y z
N MET A 1 102.90 57.02 59.24
CA MET A 1 102.63 57.71 57.98
C MET A 1 101.16 57.47 57.72
N GLU A 2 100.38 58.51 58.04
CA GLU A 2 98.92 58.56 57.93
C GLU A 2 98.50 58.45 56.47
N GLU A 3 97.43 57.70 56.20
CA GLU A 3 96.53 57.99 55.08
C GLU A 3 95.14 57.45 55.43
N GLU A 4 94.22 58.37 55.74
CA GLU A 4 92.79 58.10 55.89
C GLU A 4 92.16 57.81 54.51
N LEU A 5 91.27 56.82 54.44
CA LEU A 5 90.33 56.64 53.32
C LEU A 5 88.90 56.44 53.85
N PRO A 6 87.88 56.98 53.15
CA PRO A 6 86.60 57.34 53.75
C PRO A 6 85.52 56.24 53.65
N ALA A 7 84.47 56.45 54.44
CA ALA A 7 83.28 55.60 54.57
C ALA A 7 82.46 55.47 53.29
N GLU A 8 82.16 54.23 52.90
CA GLU A 8 81.23 53.89 51.81
C GLU A 8 79.86 53.53 52.39
N ASN A 9 78.83 54.28 52.00
CA ASN A 9 77.47 54.19 52.53
C ASN A 9 76.48 53.89 51.40
N SER A 10 75.64 52.87 51.65
CA SER A 10 74.32 52.61 51.04
C SER A 10 74.34 52.18 49.56
N ILE A 11 73.57 51.17 49.11
CA ILE A 11 72.10 51.08 49.07
C ILE A 11 71.72 49.62 48.82
N ARG A 12 70.74 49.07 49.56
CA ARG A 12 70.09 47.78 49.21
C ARG A 12 69.02 48.03 48.14
N GLU A 13 69.13 47.36 47.00
CA GLU A 13 68.12 47.42 45.93
C GLU A 13 66.78 46.80 46.39
N PRO A 14 65.62 47.43 46.09
CA PRO A 14 64.32 46.85 46.37
C PRO A 14 63.92 45.83 45.31
N LYS A 15 63.37 44.70 45.76
CA LYS A 15 62.83 43.59 44.95
C LYS A 15 61.71 44.09 44.02
N PRO A 16 61.69 43.72 42.73
CA PRO A 16 60.68 44.22 41.79
C PRO A 16 59.29 43.71 42.16
N ALA A 17 58.32 44.62 42.19
CA ALA A 17 56.92 44.33 42.40
C ALA A 17 56.35 43.60 41.17
N ILE A 18 55.69 42.46 41.40
CA ILE A 18 54.94 41.74 40.36
C ILE A 18 53.70 42.58 40.08
N GLU A 19 53.62 43.17 38.88
CA GLU A 19 52.43 43.90 38.44
C GLU A 19 51.23 42.94 38.33
N PRO A 20 50.06 43.29 38.89
CA PRO A 20 48.87 42.47 38.75
C PRO A 20 48.44 42.45 37.28
N ILE A 21 48.32 41.25 36.72
CA ILE A 21 47.75 41.05 35.37
C ILE A 21 46.34 41.64 35.39
N PRO A 22 46.00 42.58 34.48
CA PRO A 22 44.68 43.18 34.46
C PRO A 22 43.64 42.12 34.09
N GLU A 23 42.91 41.63 35.07
CA GLU A 23 41.71 40.82 34.85
C GLU A 23 40.62 41.72 34.27
N VAL A 24 40.41 41.63 32.97
CA VAL A 24 39.30 42.29 32.28
C VAL A 24 38.02 41.53 32.63
N TYR A 25 37.32 41.98 33.67
CA TYR A 25 35.97 41.52 33.98
C TYR A 25 35.02 42.06 32.92
N VAL A 26 34.72 41.26 31.90
CA VAL A 26 33.63 41.56 30.97
C VAL A 26 32.33 41.28 31.71
N LEU A 27 31.77 42.29 32.35
CA LEU A 27 30.45 42.22 32.98
C LEU A 27 29.39 42.09 31.89
N ARG A 28 29.22 40.87 31.38
CA ARG A 28 28.21 40.54 30.39
C ARG A 28 26.83 40.71 31.02
N GLY A 29 26.03 41.61 30.47
CA GLY A 29 24.76 42.00 31.08
C GLY A 29 23.75 40.85 31.06
N TRP A 30 22.96 40.69 32.12
CA TRP A 30 21.87 39.69 32.19
C TRP A 30 20.89 39.76 30.99
N LYS A 31 20.73 40.94 30.39
CA LYS A 31 19.95 41.15 29.16
C LYS A 31 20.53 40.43 27.95
N GLU A 32 21.86 40.34 27.84
CA GLU A 32 22.53 39.61 26.76
C GLU A 32 22.31 38.11 26.92
N TYR A 33 22.49 37.56 28.14
CA TYR A 33 22.23 36.15 28.40
C TYR A 33 20.76 35.76 28.15
N ALA A 34 19.81 36.63 28.51
CA ALA A 34 18.40 36.41 28.23
C ALA A 34 18.11 36.44 26.72
N GLY A 35 18.71 37.38 25.97
CA GLY A 35 18.57 37.48 24.52
C GLY A 35 19.17 36.28 23.79
N GLU A 36 20.36 35.83 24.19
CA GLU A 36 21.02 34.64 23.64
C GLU A 36 20.21 33.36 23.91
N SER A 37 19.73 33.18 25.13
CA SER A 37 18.90 32.04 25.49
C SER A 37 17.58 32.02 24.71
N LEU A 38 16.95 33.19 24.54
CA LEU A 38 15.73 33.33 23.73
C LEU A 38 15.99 33.00 22.26
N LEU A 39 17.11 33.46 21.69
CA LEU A 39 17.50 33.15 20.31
C LEU A 39 17.77 31.67 20.10
N ILE A 40 18.40 30.99 21.06
CA ILE A 40 18.62 29.54 21.01
C ILE A 40 17.28 28.80 21.03
N ILE A 41 16.40 29.12 21.99
CA ILE A 41 15.07 28.50 22.08
C ILE A 41 14.28 28.74 20.80
N PHE A 42 14.27 29.97 20.29
CA PHE A 42 13.60 30.32 19.05
C PHE A 42 14.16 29.55 17.85
N SER A 43 15.48 29.42 17.74
CA SER A 43 16.13 28.68 16.65
C SER A 43 15.75 27.20 16.67
N VAL A 44 15.72 26.58 17.84
CA VAL A 44 15.30 25.18 17.99
C VAL A 44 13.83 25.01 17.64
N LEU A 45 12.96 25.89 18.14
CA LEU A 45 11.52 25.85 17.80
C LEU A 45 11.28 26.06 16.30
N LEU A 46 11.98 27.01 15.68
CA LEU A 46 11.90 27.24 14.24
C LEU A 46 12.35 26.01 13.44
N ALA A 47 13.44 25.36 13.86
CA ALA A 47 13.92 24.14 13.22
C ALA A 47 12.90 23.00 13.32
N LEU A 48 12.26 22.83 14.47
CA LEU A 48 11.19 21.83 14.65
C LEU A 48 9.98 22.14 13.77
N ILE A 49 9.53 23.40 13.73
CA ILE A 49 8.38 23.82 12.90
C ILE A 49 8.69 23.61 11.42
N LEU A 50 9.88 24.00 10.94
CA LEU A 50 10.27 23.81 9.54
C LEU A 50 10.35 22.33 9.17
N THR A 51 10.92 21.51 10.06
CA THR A 51 11.03 20.05 9.84
C THR A 51 9.64 19.42 9.76
N GLU A 52 8.74 19.76 10.69
CA GLU A 52 7.36 19.27 10.69
C GLU A 52 6.62 19.69 9.42
N TYR A 53 6.79 20.95 8.98
CA TYR A 53 6.16 21.44 7.77
C TYR A 53 6.66 20.72 6.51
N ILE A 54 7.98 20.48 6.40
CA ILE A 54 8.58 19.73 5.29
C ILE A 54 8.10 18.27 5.31
N ASN A 55 8.04 17.64 6.48
CA ASN A 55 7.55 16.27 6.62
C ASN A 55 6.08 16.18 6.20
N TYR A 56 5.24 17.13 6.64
CA TYR A 56 3.84 17.20 6.25
C TYR A 56 3.64 17.29 4.72
N LEU A 57 4.47 18.10 4.03
CA LEU A 57 4.41 18.20 2.57
C LEU A 57 4.82 16.90 1.86
N HIS A 58 5.87 16.23 2.34
CA HIS A 58 6.28 14.93 1.79
C HIS A 58 5.20 13.87 2.04
N ASP A 59 4.68 13.79 3.27
CA ASP A 59 3.60 12.86 3.63
C ASP A 59 2.36 13.06 2.77
N GLN A 60 2.00 14.31 2.47
CA GLN A 60 0.87 14.61 1.59
C GLN A 60 1.11 14.15 0.15
N LYS A 61 2.31 14.39 -0.38
CA LYS A 61 2.69 13.95 -1.73
C LYS A 61 2.66 12.41 -1.85
N ASP A 62 3.27 11.72 -0.89
CA ASP A 62 3.31 10.26 -0.87
C ASP A 62 1.89 9.67 -0.76
N THR A 63 1.04 10.31 0.04
CA THR A 63 -0.38 9.91 0.17
C THR A 63 -1.12 10.06 -1.15
N ASN A 64 -0.94 11.17 -1.86
CA ASN A 64 -1.57 11.40 -3.15
C ASN A 64 -1.10 10.39 -4.21
N GLU A 65 0.18 10.04 -4.19
CA GLU A 65 0.72 9.00 -5.08
C GLU A 65 0.10 7.62 -4.78
N LEU A 66 0.01 7.23 -3.51
CA LEU A 66 -0.65 6.00 -3.11
C LEU A 66 -2.13 5.95 -3.55
N ILE A 67 -2.88 7.03 -3.33
CA ILE A 67 -4.29 7.14 -3.75
C ILE A 67 -4.40 7.03 -5.27
N SER A 68 -3.52 7.71 -6.02
CA SER A 68 -3.50 7.63 -7.48
C SER A 68 -3.22 6.22 -7.99
N ASN A 69 -2.27 5.52 -7.36
CA ASN A 69 -1.95 4.13 -7.69
C ASN A 69 -3.13 3.19 -7.41
N ILE A 70 -3.77 3.29 -6.24
CA ILE A 70 -4.99 2.52 -5.93
C ILE A 70 -6.07 2.81 -6.98
N ARG A 71 -6.27 4.07 -7.35
CA ARG A 71 -7.29 4.44 -8.34
C ARG A 71 -7.01 3.80 -9.70
N ASN A 72 -5.77 3.83 -10.18
CA ASN A 72 -5.39 3.22 -11.44
C ASN A 72 -5.57 1.69 -11.42
N GLU A 73 -5.27 1.06 -10.29
CA GLU A 73 -5.55 -0.36 -10.04
C GLU A 73 -7.07 -0.63 -10.08
N MET A 74 -7.90 0.19 -9.44
CA MET A 74 -9.37 0.08 -9.50
C MET A 74 -9.92 0.21 -10.92
N ILE A 75 -9.40 1.13 -11.73
CA ILE A 75 -9.82 1.30 -13.14
C ILE A 75 -9.47 0.05 -13.96
N THR A 76 -8.26 -0.48 -13.76
CA THR A 76 -7.78 -1.67 -14.45
C THR A 76 -8.60 -2.89 -14.06
N ASN A 77 -8.81 -3.09 -12.75
CA ASN A 77 -9.58 -4.20 -12.22
C ASN A 77 -11.06 -4.14 -12.63
N ARG A 78 -11.67 -2.95 -12.66
CA ARG A 78 -13.03 -2.77 -13.19
C ARG A 78 -13.11 -3.22 -14.64
N LYS A 79 -12.14 -2.85 -15.46
CA LYS A 79 -12.07 -3.29 -16.86
C LYS A 79 -11.93 -4.81 -16.94
N HIS A 80 -11.04 -5.39 -16.14
CA HIS A 80 -10.85 -6.83 -16.05
C HIS A 80 -12.14 -7.55 -15.63
N GLU A 81 -12.87 -7.05 -14.65
CA GLU A 81 -14.15 -7.60 -14.21
C GLU A 81 -15.20 -7.56 -15.31
N ALA A 82 -15.29 -6.46 -16.06
CA ALA A 82 -16.23 -6.36 -17.18
C ALA A 82 -15.92 -7.37 -18.30
N GLU A 83 -14.63 -7.53 -18.64
CA GLU A 83 -14.17 -8.51 -19.61
C GLU A 83 -14.39 -9.96 -19.12
N GLN A 84 -14.08 -10.21 -17.85
CA GLN A 84 -14.27 -11.49 -17.16
C GLN A 84 -15.75 -11.88 -17.12
N TYR A 85 -16.63 -10.95 -16.77
CA TYR A 85 -18.07 -11.15 -16.74
C TYR A 85 -18.62 -11.50 -18.12
N ALA A 86 -18.24 -10.73 -19.15
CA ALA A 86 -18.65 -11.01 -20.52
C ALA A 86 -18.17 -12.39 -21.01
N TYR A 87 -16.98 -12.82 -20.57
CA TYR A 87 -16.47 -14.15 -20.83
C TYR A 87 -17.30 -15.24 -20.11
N GLN A 88 -17.56 -15.08 -18.82
CA GLN A 88 -18.30 -16.05 -18.01
C GLN A 88 -19.73 -16.26 -18.51
N LEU A 89 -20.39 -15.22 -19.02
CA LEU A 89 -21.69 -15.35 -19.69
C LEU A 89 -21.62 -16.26 -20.94
N LYS A 90 -20.52 -16.19 -21.71
CA LYS A 90 -20.30 -17.09 -22.86
C LYS A 90 -20.04 -18.52 -22.40
N VAL A 91 -19.31 -18.71 -21.30
CA VAL A 91 -19.09 -20.04 -20.70
C VAL A 91 -20.41 -20.64 -20.24
N LEU A 92 -21.25 -19.90 -19.51
CA LEU A 92 -22.59 -20.36 -19.11
C LEU A 92 -23.43 -20.79 -20.32
N LYS A 93 -23.47 -19.96 -21.37
CA LYS A 93 -24.18 -20.31 -22.61
C LYS A 93 -23.64 -21.60 -23.26
N SER A 94 -22.33 -21.80 -23.21
CA SER A 94 -21.68 -23.00 -23.76
C SER A 94 -22.02 -24.24 -22.93
N ILE A 95 -22.07 -24.11 -21.60
CA ILE A 95 -22.53 -25.17 -20.70
C ILE A 95 -24.01 -25.50 -20.96
N ASP A 96 -24.88 -24.50 -21.07
CA ASP A 96 -26.30 -24.71 -21.36
C ASP A 96 -26.51 -25.41 -22.70
N SER A 97 -25.71 -25.05 -23.71
CA SER A 97 -25.71 -25.73 -25.02
C SER A 97 -25.24 -27.19 -24.91
N ALA A 98 -24.23 -27.47 -24.08
CA ALA A 98 -23.77 -28.82 -23.80
C ALA A 98 -24.83 -29.64 -23.05
N LEU A 99 -25.52 -29.05 -22.07
CA LEU A 99 -26.59 -29.71 -21.32
C LEU A 99 -27.76 -30.13 -22.24
N ALA A 100 -28.01 -29.40 -23.33
CA ALA A 100 -29.03 -29.71 -24.32
C ALA A 100 -28.58 -30.69 -25.42
N SER A 101 -27.28 -31.01 -25.52
CA SER A 101 -26.72 -31.83 -26.61
C SER A 101 -25.95 -33.05 -26.10
N PRO A 102 -26.51 -34.27 -26.23
CA PRO A 102 -25.81 -35.50 -25.89
C PRO A 102 -24.51 -35.70 -26.68
N GLU A 103 -24.43 -35.20 -27.92
CA GLU A 103 -23.22 -35.26 -28.73
C GLU A 103 -22.10 -34.38 -28.17
N MET A 104 -22.44 -33.18 -27.68
CA MET A 104 -21.47 -32.32 -26.98
C MET A 104 -21.00 -32.97 -25.68
N GLN A 105 -21.91 -33.57 -24.91
CA GLN A 105 -21.56 -34.25 -23.65
C GLN A 105 -20.54 -35.38 -23.87
N LYS A 106 -20.70 -36.16 -24.95
CA LYS A 106 -19.74 -37.20 -25.34
C LYS A 106 -18.37 -36.66 -25.76
N LYS A 107 -18.29 -35.41 -26.22
CA LYS A 107 -17.02 -34.74 -26.54
C LYS A 107 -16.36 -34.18 -25.27
N ILE A 108 -17.17 -33.64 -24.35
CA ILE A 108 -16.70 -33.09 -23.07
C ILE A 108 -16.14 -34.19 -22.18
N VAL A 109 -16.78 -35.36 -22.11
CA VAL A 109 -16.25 -36.51 -21.37
C VAL A 109 -15.93 -37.61 -22.35
N ALA A 110 -14.64 -37.73 -22.68
CA ALA A 110 -14.13 -38.69 -23.65
C ALA A 110 -12.80 -39.28 -23.16
N ASN A 111 -12.57 -40.56 -23.44
CA ASN A 111 -11.33 -41.27 -23.09
C ASN A 111 -10.95 -41.20 -21.60
N GLY A 112 -11.94 -41.09 -20.71
CA GLY A 112 -11.72 -40.97 -19.27
C GLY A 112 -11.24 -39.59 -18.82
N GLU A 113 -11.35 -38.57 -19.67
CA GLU A 113 -10.94 -37.19 -19.39
C GLU A 113 -12.12 -36.22 -19.52
N PHE A 114 -12.03 -35.09 -18.79
CA PHE A 114 -12.96 -33.96 -18.91
C PHE A 114 -12.30 -32.83 -19.72
N HIS A 115 -12.84 -32.55 -20.89
CA HIS A 115 -12.32 -31.59 -21.87
C HIS A 115 -12.97 -30.20 -21.67
N LEU A 116 -12.38 -29.40 -20.78
CA LEU A 116 -12.88 -28.07 -20.40
C LEU A 116 -12.99 -27.10 -21.59
N ASN A 117 -12.10 -27.23 -22.59
CA ASN A 117 -12.01 -26.35 -23.76
C ASN A 117 -13.30 -26.27 -24.58
N TYR A 118 -14.20 -27.26 -24.51
CA TYR A 118 -15.49 -27.22 -25.19
C TYR A 118 -16.50 -26.24 -24.56
N ILE A 119 -16.31 -25.88 -23.29
CA ILE A 119 -17.20 -24.95 -22.58
C ILE A 119 -16.48 -23.67 -22.15
N ALA A 120 -15.18 -23.74 -21.86
CA ALA A 120 -14.36 -22.62 -21.41
C ALA A 120 -12.98 -22.66 -22.10
N PRO A 121 -12.88 -22.23 -23.38
CA PRO A 121 -11.67 -22.41 -24.19
C PRO A 121 -10.46 -21.58 -23.74
N GLN A 122 -10.67 -20.56 -22.90
CA GLN A 122 -9.62 -19.72 -22.32
C GLN A 122 -9.29 -20.11 -20.87
N GLY A 123 -9.85 -21.22 -20.37
CA GLY A 123 -9.72 -21.64 -18.97
C GLY A 123 -10.88 -21.15 -18.10
N ILE A 124 -10.77 -21.37 -16.79
CA ILE A 124 -11.86 -21.05 -15.86
C ILE A 124 -11.99 -19.52 -15.69
N LEU A 125 -10.84 -18.86 -15.55
CA LEU A 125 -10.67 -17.41 -15.49
C LEU A 125 -10.10 -16.88 -16.82
N TYR A 126 -10.49 -15.65 -17.18
CA TYR A 126 -10.00 -14.93 -18.36
C TYR A 126 -9.09 -13.76 -17.98
N ARG A 127 -9.31 -13.17 -16.80
CA ARG A 127 -8.52 -12.09 -16.21
C ARG A 127 -8.22 -12.34 -14.74
N TYR A 128 -7.13 -11.73 -14.28
CA TYR A 128 -6.74 -11.63 -12.88
C TYR A 128 -6.93 -10.19 -12.39
N PHE A 129 -7.10 -10.03 -11.08
CA PHE A 129 -7.17 -8.72 -10.43
C PHE A 129 -5.83 -8.43 -9.76
N ASP A 130 -5.41 -7.17 -9.84
CA ASP A 130 -4.21 -6.68 -9.17
C ASP A 130 -4.57 -6.13 -7.78
N ASP A 131 -3.72 -6.36 -6.78
CA ASP A 131 -3.88 -5.84 -5.41
C ASP A 131 -2.62 -5.13 -4.88
N ALA A 132 -1.59 -5.01 -5.72
CA ALA A 132 -0.28 -4.54 -5.31
C ALA A 132 -0.31 -3.11 -4.75
N ALA A 133 -1.07 -2.20 -5.39
CA ALA A 133 -1.19 -0.82 -4.91
C ALA A 133 -1.87 -0.78 -3.54
N TRP A 134 -2.85 -1.65 -3.31
CA TRP A 134 -3.53 -1.74 -2.02
C TRP A 134 -2.68 -2.36 -0.92
N GLU A 135 -1.95 -3.43 -1.21
CA GLU A 135 -1.03 -4.04 -0.25
C GLU A 135 0.06 -3.04 0.18
N VAL A 136 0.63 -2.31 -0.79
CA VAL A 136 1.59 -1.24 -0.51
C VAL A 136 0.92 -0.14 0.34
N ALA A 137 -0.27 0.33 -0.04
CA ALA A 137 -0.95 1.38 0.71
C ALA A 137 -1.28 0.98 2.15
N LYS A 138 -1.69 -0.27 2.40
CA LYS A 138 -1.88 -0.81 3.76
C LYS A 138 -0.58 -0.74 4.57
N SER A 139 0.55 -1.13 3.97
CA SER A 139 1.86 -1.08 4.65
C SER A 139 2.30 0.36 4.99
N HIS A 140 1.85 1.34 4.21
CA HIS A 140 2.07 2.77 4.43
C HIS A 140 0.96 3.46 5.26
N ASN A 141 0.15 2.68 5.99
CA ASN A 141 -0.89 3.16 6.90
C ASN A 141 -1.91 4.10 6.24
N ILE A 142 -2.33 3.79 5.00
CA ILE A 142 -3.33 4.58 4.26
C ILE A 142 -4.64 4.79 5.06
N ALA A 143 -4.96 3.86 5.97
CA ALA A 143 -6.15 3.91 6.82
C ALA A 143 -6.21 5.14 7.74
N SER A 144 -5.06 5.72 8.12
CA SER A 144 -5.04 6.96 8.91
C SER A 144 -5.12 8.23 8.04
N LYS A 145 -5.02 8.09 6.72
CA LYS A 145 -4.87 9.21 5.78
C LYS A 145 -6.07 9.40 4.86
N VAL A 146 -6.97 8.42 4.81
CA VAL A 146 -8.17 8.40 3.96
C VAL A 146 -9.40 8.23 4.86
N ASP A 147 -10.54 8.74 4.42
CA ASP A 147 -11.78 8.60 5.17
C ASP A 147 -12.20 7.13 5.34
N ILE A 148 -12.85 6.84 6.47
CA ILE A 148 -13.23 5.48 6.85
C ILE A 148 -14.17 4.81 5.84
N LYS A 149 -15.01 5.59 5.13
CA LYS A 149 -15.96 5.06 4.15
C LYS A 149 -15.21 4.56 2.91
N THR A 150 -14.22 5.31 2.45
CA THR A 150 -13.36 4.89 1.32
C THR A 150 -12.55 3.65 1.69
N ILE A 151 -11.94 3.61 2.89
CA ILE A 151 -11.22 2.42 3.37
C ILE A 151 -12.11 1.18 3.45
N TYR A 152 -13.33 1.32 3.98
CA TYR A 152 -14.31 0.25 4.04
C TYR A 152 -14.65 -0.27 2.63
N MET A 153 -14.93 0.64 1.70
CA MET A 153 -15.26 0.29 0.32
C MET A 153 -14.13 -0.45 -0.39
N LEU A 154 -12.88 0.04 -0.28
CA LEU A 154 -11.71 -0.62 -0.84
C LEU A 154 -11.55 -2.03 -0.26
N THR A 155 -11.58 -2.16 1.07
CA THR A 155 -11.46 -3.46 1.75
C THR A 155 -12.50 -4.46 1.25
N HIS A 156 -13.74 -4.00 1.06
CA HIS A 156 -14.82 -4.83 0.52
C HIS A 156 -14.60 -5.26 -0.93
N ILE A 157 -14.11 -4.35 -1.78
CA ILE A 157 -13.81 -4.64 -3.18
C ILE A 157 -12.73 -5.73 -3.29
N TYR A 158 -11.60 -5.57 -2.59
CA TYR A 158 -10.54 -6.59 -2.63
C TYR A 158 -11.00 -7.94 -2.05
N ALA A 159 -11.76 -7.93 -0.97
CA ALA A 159 -12.34 -9.16 -0.42
C ALA A 159 -13.35 -9.82 -1.37
N ASP A 160 -14.06 -9.06 -2.20
CA ASP A 160 -14.97 -9.60 -3.21
C ASP A 160 -14.23 -10.10 -4.45
N GLN A 161 -13.12 -9.49 -4.85
CA GLN A 161 -12.22 -10.01 -5.89
C GLN A 161 -11.68 -11.39 -5.54
N GLU A 162 -11.22 -11.59 -4.31
CA GLU A 162 -10.75 -12.89 -3.83
C GLU A 162 -11.86 -13.96 -3.93
N LYS A 163 -13.12 -13.60 -3.67
CA LYS A 163 -14.24 -14.53 -3.80
C LYS A 163 -14.52 -14.89 -5.25
N VAL A 164 -14.34 -13.97 -6.19
CA VAL A 164 -14.46 -14.27 -7.63
C VAL A 164 -13.34 -15.23 -8.03
N ALA A 165 -12.12 -15.03 -7.56
CA ALA A 165 -10.98 -15.93 -7.84
C ALA A 165 -11.23 -17.38 -7.38
N LYS A 166 -11.99 -17.58 -6.30
CA LYS A 166 -12.36 -18.93 -5.81
C LYS A 166 -13.12 -19.80 -6.81
N ILE A 167 -13.71 -19.21 -7.85
CA ILE A 167 -14.35 -20.00 -8.91
C ILE A 167 -13.38 -21.02 -9.53
N GLU A 168 -12.10 -20.66 -9.68
CA GLU A 168 -11.09 -21.56 -10.22
C GLU A 168 -10.95 -22.81 -9.36
N ASP A 169 -10.81 -22.63 -8.04
CA ASP A 169 -10.72 -23.73 -7.08
C ASP A 169 -12.00 -24.58 -7.04
N GLU A 170 -13.18 -23.95 -7.01
CA GLU A 170 -14.45 -24.68 -6.91
C GLU A 170 -14.77 -25.46 -8.19
N VAL A 171 -14.48 -24.89 -9.36
CA VAL A 171 -14.63 -25.60 -10.63
C VAL A 171 -13.56 -26.69 -10.78
N ALA A 172 -12.32 -26.45 -10.35
CA ALA A 172 -11.26 -27.44 -10.36
C ALA A 172 -11.61 -28.66 -9.49
N LYS A 173 -12.19 -28.46 -8.30
CA LYS A 173 -12.69 -29.56 -7.45
C LYS A 173 -13.68 -30.45 -8.19
N VAL A 174 -14.61 -29.86 -8.95
CA VAL A 174 -15.58 -30.62 -9.74
C VAL A 174 -14.87 -31.37 -10.86
N ILE A 175 -14.06 -30.69 -11.68
CA ILE A 175 -13.38 -31.27 -12.85
C ILE A 175 -12.40 -32.38 -12.45
N PHE A 176 -11.66 -32.23 -11.35
CA PHE A 176 -10.66 -33.20 -10.93
C PHE A 176 -11.20 -34.36 -10.10
N SER A 177 -12.50 -34.33 -9.73
CA SER A 177 -13.13 -35.47 -9.10
C SER A 177 -13.12 -36.71 -10.02
N PRO A 178 -12.91 -37.92 -9.51
CA PRO A 178 -13.00 -39.13 -10.34
C PRO A 178 -14.37 -39.30 -11.01
N GLU A 179 -15.43 -38.81 -10.36
CA GLU A 179 -16.81 -38.91 -10.84
C GLU A 179 -17.09 -38.03 -12.06
N SER A 180 -16.39 -36.90 -12.23
CA SER A 180 -16.60 -35.98 -13.36
C SER A 180 -16.19 -36.56 -14.71
N ARG A 181 -15.31 -37.56 -14.69
CA ARG A 181 -14.74 -38.22 -15.86
C ARG A 181 -15.58 -39.40 -16.35
N LYS A 182 -16.67 -39.73 -15.64
CA LYS A 182 -17.60 -40.80 -16.01
C LYS A 182 -18.67 -40.25 -16.97
N PRO A 183 -18.84 -40.84 -18.17
CA PRO A 183 -19.82 -40.37 -19.15
C PRO A 183 -21.26 -40.29 -18.60
N GLU A 184 -21.65 -41.19 -17.70
CA GLU A 184 -22.96 -41.19 -17.05
C GLU A 184 -23.18 -39.99 -16.12
N ASN A 185 -22.11 -39.36 -15.62
CA ASN A 185 -22.16 -38.23 -14.71
C ASN A 185 -21.96 -36.87 -15.39
N VAL A 186 -21.73 -36.84 -16.71
CA VAL A 186 -21.41 -35.61 -17.45
C VAL A 186 -22.46 -34.51 -17.23
N ARG A 187 -23.74 -34.88 -17.21
CA ARG A 187 -24.83 -33.94 -17.00
C ARG A 187 -24.75 -33.28 -15.63
N THR A 188 -24.59 -34.08 -14.57
CA THR A 188 -24.47 -33.60 -13.20
C THR A 188 -23.24 -32.73 -13.03
N THR A 189 -22.11 -33.16 -13.60
CA THR A 189 -20.85 -32.41 -13.60
C THR A 189 -21.01 -31.02 -14.22
N LEU A 190 -21.64 -30.96 -15.40
CA LEU A 190 -21.90 -29.69 -16.08
C LEU A 190 -22.84 -28.78 -15.28
N ILE A 191 -23.86 -29.32 -14.61
CA ILE A 191 -24.73 -28.54 -13.72
C ILE A 191 -23.93 -27.95 -12.56
N LEU A 192 -23.08 -28.74 -11.91
CA LEU A 192 -22.25 -28.26 -10.80
C LEU A 192 -21.28 -27.16 -11.24
N ILE A 193 -20.65 -27.30 -12.41
CA ILE A 193 -19.80 -26.24 -12.98
C ILE A 193 -20.63 -24.99 -13.27
N ARG A 194 -21.80 -25.14 -13.91
CA ARG A 194 -22.69 -24.02 -14.23
C ARG A 194 -23.10 -23.25 -12.97
N ASP A 195 -23.48 -23.96 -11.92
CA ASP A 195 -23.95 -23.35 -10.68
C ASP A 195 -22.81 -22.63 -9.95
N ASN A 196 -21.57 -23.12 -10.03
CA ASN A 196 -20.37 -22.41 -9.57
C ASN A 196 -20.13 -21.12 -10.36
N TYR A 197 -20.19 -21.14 -11.69
CA TYR A 197 -20.08 -19.93 -12.51
C TYR A 197 -21.18 -18.91 -12.22
N LYS A 198 -22.39 -19.39 -12.00
CA LYS A 198 -23.52 -18.50 -11.70
C LYS A 198 -23.34 -17.83 -10.34
N GLY A 199 -23.09 -18.59 -9.29
CA GLY A 199 -23.03 -18.09 -7.92
C GLY A 199 -21.76 -17.31 -7.57
N TRP A 200 -20.59 -17.77 -8.01
CA TRP A 200 -19.31 -17.15 -7.62
C TRP A 200 -18.88 -16.01 -8.54
N ALA A 201 -19.44 -15.93 -9.73
CA ALA A 201 -19.01 -14.99 -10.74
C ALA A 201 -20.16 -14.12 -11.26
N VAL A 202 -21.10 -14.71 -12.02
CA VAL A 202 -22.08 -13.96 -12.80
C VAL A 202 -23.05 -13.16 -11.92
N ASP A 203 -23.58 -13.76 -10.85
CA ASP A 203 -24.55 -13.10 -9.97
C ASP A 203 -23.89 -11.98 -9.13
N ARG A 204 -22.56 -11.98 -9.00
CA ARG A 204 -21.79 -11.03 -8.20
C ARG A 204 -21.23 -9.85 -9.01
N ALA A 205 -20.97 -10.07 -10.30
CA ALA A 205 -20.26 -9.14 -11.16
C ALA A 205 -20.88 -7.73 -11.20
N ALA A 206 -22.21 -7.63 -11.31
CA ALA A 206 -22.89 -6.33 -11.37
C ALA A 206 -22.67 -5.51 -10.08
N GLY A 207 -22.67 -6.18 -8.92
CA GLY A 207 -22.40 -5.53 -7.63
C GLY A 207 -20.95 -5.07 -7.53
N LEU A 208 -20.00 -5.91 -7.94
CA LEU A 208 -18.57 -5.58 -7.91
C LEU A 208 -18.23 -4.43 -8.88
N LEU A 209 -18.79 -4.44 -10.11
CA LEU A 209 -18.65 -3.33 -11.07
C LEU A 209 -19.17 -2.00 -10.51
N TYR A 210 -20.32 -2.03 -9.84
CA TYR A 210 -20.86 -0.84 -9.18
C TYR A 210 -19.93 -0.35 -8.05
N GLN A 211 -19.40 -1.25 -7.23
CA GLN A 211 -18.45 -0.89 -6.17
C GLN A 211 -17.18 -0.24 -6.73
N TYR A 212 -16.62 -0.76 -7.83
CA TYR A 212 -15.49 -0.12 -8.51
C TYR A 212 -15.83 1.30 -8.96
N ASP A 213 -17.00 1.50 -9.59
CA ASP A 213 -17.42 2.83 -10.06
C ASP A 213 -17.53 3.83 -8.91
N GLU A 214 -18.03 3.41 -7.76
CA GLU A 214 -18.11 4.27 -6.57
C GLU A 214 -16.73 4.52 -5.94
N ALA A 215 -15.84 3.53 -5.93
CA ALA A 215 -14.48 3.67 -5.42
C ALA A 215 -13.64 4.62 -6.27
N ILE A 216 -13.70 4.51 -7.59
CA ILE A 216 -12.97 5.39 -8.51
C ILE A 216 -13.40 6.86 -8.30
N LYS A 217 -14.70 7.12 -8.13
CA LYS A 217 -15.21 8.47 -7.84
C LYS A 217 -14.80 8.98 -6.46
N ALA A 218 -14.71 8.10 -5.47
CA ALA A 218 -14.29 8.49 -4.12
C ALA A 218 -12.82 8.87 -4.06
N LEU A 219 -11.97 8.18 -4.83
CA LEU A 219 -10.52 8.43 -4.93
C LEU A 219 -10.18 9.64 -5.83
N ASP A 220 -11.15 10.22 -6.52
CA ASP A 220 -11.00 11.45 -7.33
C ASP A 220 -11.12 12.75 -6.52
N LYS A 221 -11.53 12.66 -5.25
CA LYS A 221 -11.76 13.81 -4.36
C LYS A 221 -10.53 14.16 -3.56
#